data_AF-A0A352GQB5-F1
#
_entry.id   AF-A0A352GQB5-F1
#
_cell.length_a   1.000
_cell.length_b   1.000
_cell.length_c   1.000
_cell.angle_alpha   90.00
_cell.angle_beta   90.00
_cell.angle_gamma   90.00
#
_symmetry.space_group_name_H-M   'P 1'
#
loop_
_entity.id
_entity.type
_entity.pdbx_description
1 polymer ?
#
loop_
_entity_poly.entity_id
_entity_poly.type
_entity_poly.pdbx_seq_one_letter_code
_entity_poly.pdbx_strand_id
1 'polypeptide(L)'
;MQAIGKLLRPLGRAAGIRIGRETVFLPALVRPAPATMRGFLWCLSQGRRPVPPPLPGRVSLPAGRLPGDYWEQVGFRRFGKTALRIDMVERIAAKAWDQAKAGGKAGFEISPDLLSLAGCGAADMAQILRGLGFKGREVEGVLRFRPSARRPAPDARADGKAKGKAKTPAPTVAPKVDPHSPFAKLKDLVLS
;
A
#
# COMPACT_ATOMS: atom_id res chain seq x y z
N MET A 1 5.15 11.55 -13.68
CA MET A 1 5.81 10.30 -13.25
C MET A 1 6.70 9.63 -14.32
N GLN A 2 6.57 9.92 -15.63
CA GLN A 2 7.40 9.29 -16.68
C GLN A 2 8.92 9.59 -16.57
N ALA A 3 9.31 10.71 -15.95
CA ALA A 3 10.73 11.12 -15.83
C ALA A 3 11.56 10.31 -14.82
N ILE A 4 10.93 9.67 -13.83
CA ILE A 4 11.64 8.90 -12.78
C ILE A 4 12.10 7.51 -13.29
N GLY A 5 11.53 7.03 -14.39
CA GLY A 5 11.55 5.61 -14.73
C GLY A 5 12.87 5.02 -15.23
N LYS A 6 13.73 5.76 -15.92
CA LYS A 6 14.93 5.16 -16.55
C LYS A 6 16.16 5.12 -15.63
N LEU A 7 16.38 6.17 -14.84
CA LEU A 7 17.57 6.27 -13.97
C LEU A 7 17.33 5.75 -12.55
N LEU A 8 16.17 6.04 -11.95
CA LEU A 8 15.94 5.80 -10.53
C LEU A 8 15.51 4.37 -10.21
N ARG A 9 14.90 3.63 -11.16
CA ARG A 9 14.50 2.23 -10.94
C ARG A 9 15.70 1.28 -10.74
N PRO A 10 16.79 1.35 -11.54
CA PRO A 10 18.02 0.60 -11.27
C PRO A 10 18.68 0.98 -9.93
N LEU A 11 18.84 2.28 -9.67
CA LEU A 11 19.46 2.78 -8.43
C LEU A 11 18.67 2.37 -7.17
N GLY A 12 17.34 2.48 -7.22
CA GLY A 12 16.48 2.01 -6.14
C GLY A 12 16.69 0.53 -5.84
N ARG A 13 16.77 -0.32 -6.89
CA ARG A 13 17.00 -1.76 -6.70
C ARG A 13 18.34 -2.05 -6.00
N ALA A 14 19.40 -1.34 -6.36
CA ALA A 14 20.69 -1.45 -5.68
C ALA A 14 20.60 -1.04 -4.20
N ALA A 15 19.80 -0.01 -3.89
CA ALA A 15 19.52 0.44 -2.53
C ALA A 15 18.43 -0.37 -1.78
N GLY A 16 17.95 -1.48 -2.33
CA GLY A 16 16.89 -2.30 -1.70
C GLY A 16 15.48 -1.68 -1.76
N ILE A 17 15.28 -0.63 -2.55
CA ILE A 17 14.01 0.07 -2.76
C ILE A 17 13.39 -0.36 -4.10
N ARG A 18 12.10 -0.65 -4.10
CA ARG A 18 11.31 -0.89 -5.31
C ARG A 18 10.48 0.35 -5.61
N ILE A 19 10.73 0.93 -6.78
CA ILE A 19 9.94 2.03 -7.33
C ILE A 19 8.93 1.42 -8.30
N GLY A 20 7.72 1.20 -7.79
CA GLY A 20 6.58 0.71 -8.52
C GLY A 20 5.81 1.81 -9.25
N ARG A 21 4.71 1.42 -9.89
CA ARG A 21 3.77 2.33 -10.55
C ARG A 21 2.79 2.95 -9.55
N GLU A 22 2.39 2.19 -8.53
CA GLU A 22 1.50 2.69 -7.47
C GLU A 22 2.28 3.21 -6.28
N THR A 23 3.38 2.54 -5.92
CA THR A 23 4.01 2.71 -4.61
C THR A 23 5.52 2.53 -4.70
N VAL A 24 6.23 3.27 -3.84
CA VAL A 24 7.65 3.05 -3.55
C VAL A 24 7.74 2.32 -2.22
N PHE A 25 8.42 1.17 -2.18
CA PHE A 25 8.48 0.33 -0.98
C PHE A 25 9.79 -0.42 -0.86
N LEU A 26 10.14 -0.86 0.36
CA LEU A 26 11.28 -1.73 0.61
C LEU A 26 10.79 -3.18 0.76
N PRO A 27 11.17 -4.13 -0.12
CA PRO A 27 10.73 -5.53 -0.03
C PRO A 27 11.09 -6.20 1.29
N ALA A 28 12.22 -5.82 1.90
CA ALA A 28 12.62 -6.33 3.21
C ALA A 28 11.59 -6.01 4.30
N LEU A 29 10.91 -4.87 4.20
CA LEU A 29 9.88 -4.43 5.14
C LEU A 29 8.53 -5.14 4.92
N VAL A 30 8.28 -5.69 3.74
CA VAL A 30 7.03 -6.43 3.47
C VAL A 30 7.08 -7.87 4.02
N ARG A 31 8.25 -8.35 4.46
CA ARG A 31 8.40 -9.68 5.06
C ARG A 31 7.60 -9.79 6.36
N PRO A 32 7.13 -11.01 6.75
CA PRO A 32 6.24 -11.18 7.91
C PRO A 32 6.78 -10.59 9.21
N ALA A 33 8.00 -10.96 9.62
CA ALA A 33 8.54 -10.49 10.90
C ALA A 33 8.69 -8.95 10.98
N PRO A 34 9.29 -8.26 9.99
CA PRO A 34 9.30 -6.80 9.96
C PRO A 34 7.90 -6.16 9.91
N ALA A 35 6.97 -6.73 9.14
CA ALA A 35 5.60 -6.22 9.05
C ALA A 35 4.88 -6.32 10.40
N THR A 36 5.01 -7.46 11.09
CA THR A 36 4.48 -7.67 12.45
C THR A 36 5.01 -6.63 13.43
N MET A 37 6.33 -6.44 13.46
CA MET A 37 6.95 -5.48 14.38
C MET A 37 6.47 -4.06 14.11
N ARG A 38 6.39 -3.64 12.84
CA ARG A 38 5.86 -2.31 12.50
C ARG A 38 4.40 -2.14 12.88
N GLY A 39 3.56 -3.16 12.64
CA GLY A 39 2.16 -3.15 13.06
C GLY A 39 2.02 -2.99 14.58
N PHE A 40 2.84 -3.71 15.35
CA PHE A 40 2.88 -3.61 16.81
C PHE A 40 3.30 -2.21 17.29
N LEU A 41 4.42 -1.68 16.78
CA LEU A 41 4.92 -0.35 17.12
C LEU A 41 3.93 0.74 16.74
N TRP A 42 3.28 0.63 15.59
CA TRP A 42 2.21 1.55 15.19
C TRP A 42 1.06 1.51 16.20
N CYS A 43 0.59 0.32 16.61
CA CYS A 43 -0.50 0.21 17.60
C CYS A 43 -0.12 0.92 18.91
N LEU A 44 1.09 0.69 19.42
CA LEU A 44 1.61 1.35 20.60
C LEU A 44 1.64 2.88 20.43
N SER A 45 2.15 3.37 19.29
CA SER A 45 2.20 4.80 18.99
C SER A 45 0.81 5.46 18.95
N GLN A 46 -0.23 4.69 18.63
CA GLN A 46 -1.61 5.16 18.56
C GLN A 46 -2.39 4.92 19.85
N GLY A 47 -1.76 4.40 20.91
CA GLY A 47 -2.44 4.01 22.15
C GLY A 47 -3.47 2.90 21.95
N ARG A 48 -3.30 2.07 20.91
CA ARG A 48 -4.20 0.97 20.55
C ARG A 48 -3.68 -0.36 21.08
N ARG A 49 -4.61 -1.28 21.35
CA ARG A 49 -4.24 -2.68 21.60
C ARG A 49 -3.55 -3.27 20.36
N PRO A 50 -2.50 -4.08 20.55
CA PRO A 50 -1.84 -4.78 19.46
C PRO A 50 -2.83 -5.58 18.60
N VAL A 51 -2.75 -5.38 17.29
CA VAL A 51 -3.50 -6.16 16.31
C VAL A 51 -2.67 -7.39 15.92
N PRO A 52 -3.28 -8.59 15.83
CA PRO A 52 -2.57 -9.76 15.33
C PRO A 52 -2.04 -9.51 13.92
N PRO A 53 -0.78 -9.90 13.63
CA PRO A 53 -0.20 -9.66 12.32
C PRO A 53 -0.88 -10.48 11.22
N PRO A 54 -0.79 -10.02 9.95
CA PRO A 54 -1.09 -10.83 8.78
C PRO A 54 -0.43 -12.22 8.85
N LEU A 55 -1.19 -13.28 8.58
CA LEU A 55 -0.63 -14.63 8.48
C LEU A 55 0.42 -14.71 7.36
N PRO A 56 1.55 -15.42 7.57
CA PRO A 56 2.55 -15.63 6.53
C PRO A 56 1.95 -16.26 5.27
N GLY A 57 2.49 -15.90 4.10
CA GLY A 57 2.07 -16.47 2.80
C GLY A 57 0.76 -15.91 2.25
N ARG A 58 -0.06 -15.22 3.05
CA ARG A 58 -1.32 -14.63 2.59
C ARG A 58 -1.08 -13.29 1.89
N VAL A 59 -1.62 -13.15 0.68
CA VAL A 59 -1.49 -11.92 -0.14
C VAL A 59 -2.68 -10.99 -0.02
N SER A 60 -3.86 -11.53 0.28
CA SER A 60 -5.12 -10.80 0.46
C SER A 60 -5.78 -11.13 1.80
N LEU A 61 -6.27 -10.10 2.47
CA LEU A 61 -6.89 -10.18 3.79
C LEU A 61 -8.20 -9.37 3.81
N PRO A 62 -9.19 -9.77 4.63
CA PRO A 62 -10.28 -8.86 4.94
C PRO A 62 -9.73 -7.66 5.74
N ALA A 63 -9.99 -6.44 5.25
CA ALA A 63 -9.47 -5.22 5.85
C ALA A 63 -10.13 -4.86 7.20
N GLY A 64 -11.31 -5.42 7.46
CA GLY A 64 -12.05 -5.17 8.69
C GLY A 64 -12.31 -3.68 8.93
N ARG A 65 -12.18 -3.26 10.20
CA ARG A 65 -12.38 -1.87 10.65
C ARG A 65 -11.06 -1.12 10.90
N LEU A 66 -9.93 -1.69 10.50
CA LEU A 66 -8.63 -1.05 10.72
C LEU A 66 -8.46 0.13 9.76
N PRO A 67 -7.87 1.24 10.23
CA PRO A 67 -7.67 2.41 9.40
C PRO A 67 -6.68 2.11 8.26
N GLY A 68 -6.74 2.92 7.19
CA GLY A 68 -5.94 2.69 5.98
C GLY A 68 -4.43 2.76 6.23
N ASP A 69 -4.00 3.65 7.12
CA ASP A 69 -2.59 3.86 7.48
C ASP A 69 -1.98 2.65 8.20
N TYR A 70 -2.75 1.90 9.00
CA TYR A 70 -2.31 0.62 9.56
C TYR A 70 -1.85 -0.36 8.48
N TRP A 71 -2.65 -0.48 7.41
CA TRP A 71 -2.34 -1.40 6.32
C TRP A 71 -1.03 -1.02 5.63
N GLU A 72 -0.78 0.27 5.43
CA GLU A 72 0.49 0.77 4.89
C GLU A 72 1.67 0.41 5.80
N GLN A 73 1.50 0.51 7.13
CA GLN A 73 2.54 0.10 8.08
C GLN A 73 2.90 -1.37 7.95
N VAL A 74 1.92 -2.26 7.71
CA VAL A 74 2.18 -3.70 7.57
C VAL A 74 2.53 -4.13 6.14
N GLY A 75 2.68 -3.19 5.20
CA GLY A 75 3.06 -3.49 3.81
C GLY A 75 1.90 -3.96 2.92
N PHE A 76 0.68 -3.55 3.28
CA PHE A 76 -0.55 -3.82 2.54
C PHE A 76 -1.20 -2.50 2.10
N ARG A 77 -2.11 -2.58 1.15
CA ARG A 77 -2.97 -1.47 0.75
C ARG A 77 -4.42 -1.91 0.80
N ARG A 78 -5.27 -1.06 1.38
CA ARG A 78 -6.71 -1.29 1.46
C ARG A 78 -7.41 -0.91 0.15
N PHE A 79 -8.31 -1.77 -0.29
CA PHE A 79 -9.21 -1.64 -1.43
C PHE A 79 -10.62 -2.00 -0.95
N GLY A 80 -11.37 -1.00 -0.45
CA GLY A 80 -12.68 -1.24 0.17
C GLY A 80 -12.60 -2.19 1.38
N LYS A 81 -13.12 -3.42 1.21
CA LYS A 81 -13.18 -4.47 2.24
C LYS A 81 -11.98 -5.40 2.25
N THR A 82 -11.07 -5.28 1.27
CA THR A 82 -9.93 -6.18 1.10
C THR A 82 -8.63 -5.41 1.23
N ALA A 83 -7.64 -5.96 1.92
CA ALA A 83 -6.28 -5.45 1.98
C ALA A 83 -5.37 -6.39 1.19
N LEU A 84 -4.53 -5.84 0.32
CA LEU A 84 -3.65 -6.59 -0.56
C LEU A 84 -2.19 -6.20 -0.34
N ARG A 85 -1.28 -7.17 -0.31
CA ARG A 85 0.15 -6.93 -0.16
C ARG A 85 0.69 -6.02 -1.25
N ILE A 86 1.53 -5.07 -0.88
CA ILE A 86 2.01 -4.04 -1.80
C ILE A 86 2.80 -4.61 -2.98
N ASP A 87 3.54 -5.70 -2.76
CA ASP A 87 4.27 -6.36 -3.84
C ASP A 87 3.34 -7.01 -4.87
N MET A 88 2.15 -7.47 -4.43
CA MET A 88 1.15 -8.05 -5.32
C MET A 88 0.31 -6.97 -6.00
N VAL A 89 0.02 -5.87 -5.30
CA VAL A 89 -0.60 -4.66 -5.86
C VAL A 89 0.18 -4.18 -7.08
N GLU A 90 1.51 -4.10 -6.99
CA GLU A 90 2.37 -3.68 -8.10
C GLU A 90 2.33 -4.64 -9.28
N ARG A 91 2.32 -5.96 -9.03
CA ARG A 91 2.24 -6.97 -10.09
C ARG A 91 0.89 -6.91 -10.81
N ILE A 92 -0.20 -6.82 -10.06
CA ILE A 92 -1.56 -6.68 -10.61
C ILE A 92 -1.66 -5.37 -11.39
N ALA A 93 -1.13 -4.27 -10.86
CA ALA A 93 -1.11 -2.99 -11.54
C ALA A 93 -0.32 -3.07 -12.86
N ALA A 94 0.84 -3.71 -12.90
CA ALA A 94 1.58 -3.88 -14.14
C ALA A 94 0.74 -4.66 -15.18
N LYS A 95 0.24 -5.84 -14.81
CA LYS A 95 -0.53 -6.70 -15.71
C LYS A 95 -1.83 -6.06 -16.21
N ALA A 96 -2.56 -5.37 -15.34
CA ALA A 96 -3.77 -4.65 -15.71
C ALA A 96 -3.49 -3.52 -16.70
N TRP A 97 -2.34 -2.85 -16.61
CA TRP A 97 -1.95 -1.83 -17.59
C TRP A 97 -1.53 -2.41 -18.92
N ASP A 98 -0.83 -3.54 -18.93
CA ASP A 98 -0.49 -4.26 -20.15
C ASP A 98 -1.77 -4.72 -20.88
N GLN A 99 -2.73 -5.28 -20.14
CA GLN A 99 -4.04 -5.67 -20.66
C GLN A 99 -4.86 -4.47 -21.16
N ALA A 100 -4.86 -3.35 -20.43
CA ALA A 100 -5.52 -2.13 -20.87
C ALA A 100 -4.90 -1.55 -22.14
N LYS A 101 -3.58 -1.66 -22.30
CA LYS A 101 -2.88 -1.23 -23.51
C LYS A 101 -3.27 -2.12 -24.70
N ALA A 102 -3.31 -3.44 -24.50
CA ALA A 102 -3.73 -4.39 -25.53
C ALA A 102 -5.20 -4.23 -25.94
N GLY A 103 -6.09 -3.97 -24.98
CA GLY A 103 -7.54 -3.81 -25.22
C GLY A 103 -7.97 -2.44 -25.78
N GLY A 104 -7.06 -1.46 -25.82
CA GLY A 104 -7.32 -0.15 -26.41
C GLY A 104 -8.58 0.54 -25.85
N LYS A 105 -9.46 1.00 -26.74
CA LYS A 105 -10.71 1.70 -26.36
C LYS A 105 -11.77 0.76 -25.76
N ALA A 106 -11.74 -0.52 -26.12
CA ALA A 106 -12.66 -1.51 -25.59
C ALA A 106 -12.39 -1.85 -24.12
N GLY A 107 -11.15 -1.63 -23.66
CA GLY A 107 -10.71 -2.02 -22.32
C GLY A 107 -10.39 -3.52 -22.26
N PHE A 108 -10.31 -4.05 -21.04
CA PHE A 108 -9.98 -5.46 -20.80
C PHE A 108 -10.91 -6.07 -19.77
N GLU A 109 -11.05 -7.39 -19.82
CA GLU A 109 -11.84 -8.17 -18.87
C GLU A 109 -10.97 -8.68 -17.72
N ILE A 110 -11.60 -9.02 -16.59
CA ILE A 110 -10.86 -9.61 -15.46
C ILE A 110 -10.38 -11.00 -15.87
N SER A 111 -9.10 -11.12 -16.20
CA SER A 111 -8.50 -12.40 -16.58
C SER A 111 -8.31 -13.34 -15.36
N PRO A 112 -8.34 -14.67 -15.55
CA PRO A 112 -8.05 -15.65 -14.49
C PRO A 112 -6.74 -15.40 -13.74
N ASP A 113 -5.67 -14.97 -14.43
CA ASP A 113 -4.40 -14.72 -13.75
C ASP A 113 -4.47 -13.54 -12.77
N LEU A 114 -5.33 -12.53 -13.04
CA LEU A 114 -5.50 -11.42 -12.09
C LEU A 114 -6.15 -11.95 -10.80
N LEU A 115 -7.16 -12.81 -10.94
CA LEU A 115 -7.83 -13.46 -9.80
C LEU A 115 -6.85 -14.33 -9.02
N SER A 116 -6.01 -15.09 -9.71
CA SER A 116 -4.97 -15.94 -9.12
C SER A 116 -3.93 -15.12 -8.34
N LEU A 117 -3.44 -14.01 -8.92
CA LEU A 117 -2.49 -13.12 -8.25
C LEU A 117 -3.05 -12.53 -6.95
N ALA A 118 -4.32 -12.13 -6.94
CA ALA A 118 -4.95 -11.55 -5.74
C ALA A 118 -5.50 -12.61 -4.76
N GLY A 119 -5.72 -13.85 -5.23
CA GLY A 119 -6.44 -14.88 -4.47
C GLY A 119 -7.85 -14.42 -4.08
N CYS A 120 -8.57 -13.73 -4.97
CA CYS A 120 -9.89 -13.17 -4.69
C CYS A 120 -10.90 -13.41 -5.83
N GLY A 121 -12.18 -13.21 -5.54
CA GLY A 121 -13.24 -13.30 -6.55
C GLY A 121 -13.29 -12.08 -7.48
N ALA A 122 -14.12 -12.16 -8.52
CA ALA A 122 -14.30 -11.10 -9.52
C ALA A 122 -14.81 -9.78 -8.91
N ALA A 123 -15.70 -9.85 -7.92
CA ALA A 123 -16.23 -8.67 -7.24
C ALA A 123 -15.13 -7.88 -6.51
N ASP A 124 -14.25 -8.58 -5.79
CA ASP A 124 -13.12 -7.97 -5.08
C ASP A 124 -12.08 -7.44 -6.07
N MET A 125 -11.80 -8.19 -7.14
CA MET A 125 -10.89 -7.74 -8.19
C MET A 125 -11.40 -6.47 -8.87
N ALA A 126 -12.70 -6.35 -9.10
CA ALA A 126 -13.31 -5.13 -9.63
C ALA A 126 -13.08 -3.93 -8.70
N GLN A 127 -13.12 -4.12 -7.37
CA GLN A 127 -12.79 -3.05 -6.40
C GLN A 127 -11.30 -2.70 -6.42
N ILE A 128 -10.42 -3.71 -6.51
CA ILE A 128 -8.97 -3.50 -6.60
C ILE A 128 -8.64 -2.68 -7.86
N LEU A 129 -9.18 -3.07 -9.01
CA LEU A 129 -8.98 -2.34 -10.27
C LEU A 129 -9.50 -0.90 -10.17
N ARG A 130 -10.65 -0.67 -9.54
CA ARG A 130 -11.13 0.70 -9.25
C ARG A 130 -10.13 1.50 -8.43
N GLY A 131 -9.64 0.95 -7.32
CA GLY A 131 -8.64 1.62 -6.48
C GLY A 131 -7.28 1.84 -7.14
N LEU A 132 -6.94 1.06 -8.17
CA LEU A 132 -5.75 1.26 -9.02
C LEU A 132 -5.93 2.37 -10.07
N GLY A 133 -7.16 2.89 -10.20
CA GLY A 133 -7.50 3.95 -11.15
C GLY A 133 -8.07 3.45 -12.47
N PHE A 134 -8.65 2.26 -12.51
CA PHE A 134 -9.45 1.81 -13.65
C PHE A 134 -10.93 2.11 -13.41
N LYS A 135 -11.71 2.23 -14.49
CA LYS A 135 -13.17 2.26 -14.42
C LYS A 135 -13.76 1.07 -15.15
N GLY A 136 -14.71 0.41 -14.50
CA GLY A 136 -15.52 -0.65 -15.11
C GLY A 136 -16.66 -0.06 -15.91
N ARG A 137 -16.96 -0.65 -17.07
CA ARG A 137 -18.17 -0.43 -17.85
C ARG A 137 -18.67 -1.79 -18.33
N GLU A 138 -19.96 -2.02 -18.20
CA GLU A 138 -20.59 -3.19 -18.78
C GLU A 138 -20.83 -2.96 -20.27
N VAL A 139 -20.39 -3.91 -21.09
CA VAL A 139 -20.55 -3.92 -22.54
C VAL A 139 -21.03 -5.32 -22.90
N GLU A 140 -22.22 -5.43 -23.49
CA GLU A 140 -22.80 -6.72 -23.92
C GLU A 140 -22.85 -7.78 -22.78
N GLY A 141 -23.16 -7.33 -21.55
CA GLY A 141 -23.23 -8.21 -20.37
C GLY A 141 -21.87 -8.57 -19.75
N VAL A 142 -20.77 -8.03 -20.27
CA VAL A 142 -19.42 -8.29 -19.78
C VAL A 142 -18.79 -7.04 -19.17
N LEU A 143 -18.26 -7.18 -17.95
CA LEU A 143 -17.62 -6.07 -17.24
C LEU A 143 -16.19 -5.84 -17.76
N ARG A 144 -15.98 -4.71 -18.43
CA ARG A 144 -14.68 -4.30 -19.00
C ARG A 144 -14.10 -3.10 -18.28
N PHE A 145 -12.78 -3.08 -18.12
CA PHE A 145 -12.02 -2.06 -17.41
C PHE A 145 -11.16 -1.23 -18.36
N ARG A 146 -11.12 0.08 -18.13
CA ARG A 146 -10.22 1.00 -18.83
C ARG A 146 -9.57 1.99 -17.87
N PRO A 147 -8.37 2.52 -18.16
CA PRO A 147 -7.76 3.55 -17.35
C PRO A 147 -8.72 4.74 -17.17
N SER A 148 -8.88 5.20 -15.93
CA SER A 148 -9.62 6.40 -15.61
C SER A 148 -8.70 7.62 -15.75
N ALA A 149 -9.20 8.69 -16.37
CA ALA A 149 -8.51 9.99 -16.38
C ALA A 149 -8.40 10.61 -14.98
N ARG A 150 -9.27 10.17 -14.05
CA ARG A 150 -9.29 10.62 -12.65
C ARG A 150 -8.98 9.43 -11.75
N ARG A 151 -7.81 9.46 -11.09
CA ARG A 151 -7.49 8.49 -10.04
C ARG A 151 -8.38 8.81 -8.82
N PRO A 152 -9.12 7.82 -8.27
CA PRO A 152 -9.83 8.04 -7.01
C PRO A 152 -8.82 8.47 -5.95
N ALA A 153 -9.20 9.42 -5.10
CA ALA A 153 -8.38 9.75 -3.94
C ALA A 153 -8.18 8.47 -3.11
N PRO A 154 -6.99 8.21 -2.55
CA PRO A 154 -6.77 7.05 -1.70
C PRO A 154 -7.82 7.02 -0.58
N ASP A 155 -8.39 5.84 -0.29
CA ASP A 155 -9.44 5.59 0.72
C ASP A 155 -9.01 5.92 2.18
N ALA A 156 -7.92 6.67 2.37
CA ALA A 156 -7.36 7.07 3.65
C ALA A 156 -8.15 8.19 4.37
N ARG A 157 -9.39 8.50 3.97
CA ARG A 157 -10.20 9.57 4.59
C ARG A 157 -11.60 9.18 5.03
N ALA A 158 -11.93 7.89 5.08
CA ALA A 158 -13.26 7.45 5.54
C ALA A 158 -13.38 7.29 7.07
N ASP A 159 -12.29 7.32 7.85
CA ASP A 159 -12.37 7.15 9.30
C ASP A 159 -11.45 8.13 10.03
N GLY A 160 -12.05 9.08 10.76
CA GLY A 160 -11.36 9.88 11.78
C GLY A 160 -11.14 11.35 11.42
N LYS A 161 -12.11 12.20 11.78
CA LYS A 161 -11.95 13.66 11.86
C LYS A 161 -11.02 13.99 13.04
N ALA A 162 -9.71 13.83 12.87
CA ALA A 162 -8.74 14.38 13.82
C ALA A 162 -8.56 15.87 13.51
N LYS A 163 -9.29 16.73 14.23
CA LYS A 163 -8.94 18.15 14.35
C LYS A 163 -7.61 18.26 15.12
N GLY A 164 -6.50 18.08 14.43
CA GLY A 164 -5.19 18.51 14.90
C GLY A 164 -4.87 19.87 14.30
N LYS A 165 -4.88 20.93 15.11
CA LYS A 165 -4.33 22.24 14.71
C LYS A 165 -2.88 22.02 14.24
N ALA A 166 -2.61 22.34 12.98
CA ALA A 166 -1.24 22.40 12.48
C ALA A 166 -0.52 23.52 13.26
N LYS A 167 0.41 23.12 14.14
CA LYS A 167 1.43 24.04 14.67
C LYS A 167 2.51 24.17 13.60
N THR A 168 2.81 25.41 13.24
CA THR A 168 3.96 25.83 12.45
C THR A 168 5.24 25.16 12.98
N PRO A 169 6.12 24.60 12.13
CA PRO A 169 7.35 23.98 12.60
C PRO A 169 8.27 25.04 13.22
N ALA A 170 8.52 24.88 14.52
CA ALA A 170 9.57 25.60 15.24
C ALA A 170 10.95 25.05 14.82
N PRO A 171 12.02 25.85 14.92
CA PRO A 171 13.37 25.44 14.54
C PRO A 171 13.83 24.21 15.34
N THR A 172 14.62 23.36 14.67
CA THR A 172 15.16 22.08 15.11
C THR A 172 15.89 22.20 16.45
N VAL A 173 15.19 21.95 17.55
CA VAL A 173 15.81 21.63 18.84
C VAL A 173 16.06 20.13 18.86
N ALA A 174 17.30 19.71 19.16
CA ALA A 174 17.63 18.30 19.34
C ALA A 174 16.62 17.64 20.29
N PRO A 175 16.06 16.46 19.96
CA PRO A 175 15.01 15.85 20.76
C PRO A 175 15.52 15.60 22.17
N LYS A 176 14.84 16.16 23.17
CA LYS A 176 15.13 15.93 24.58
C LYS A 176 14.78 14.47 24.89
N VAL A 177 15.80 13.61 25.03
CA VAL A 177 15.63 12.18 25.26
C VAL A 177 15.20 11.97 26.71
N ASP A 178 14.03 11.37 26.91
CA ASP A 178 13.57 10.92 28.23
C ASP A 178 14.49 9.79 28.76
N PRO A 179 15.12 9.95 29.93
CA PRO A 179 16.00 8.94 30.53
C PRO A 179 15.34 7.59 30.81
N HIS A 180 14.01 7.55 30.96
CA HIS A 180 13.24 6.33 31.19
C HIS A 180 12.59 5.78 29.93
N SER A 181 12.86 6.38 28.76
CA SER A 181 12.41 5.85 27.49
C SER A 181 13.12 4.53 27.17
N PRO A 182 12.40 3.51 26.67
CA PRO A 182 13.02 2.26 26.21
C PRO A 182 14.01 2.47 25.04
N PHE A 183 14.03 3.66 24.43
CA PHE A 183 14.95 4.04 23.36
C PHE A 183 16.10 4.95 23.80
N ALA A 184 16.24 5.24 25.10
CA ALA A 184 17.25 6.16 25.62
C ALA A 184 18.70 5.74 25.26
N LYS A 185 18.95 4.44 25.03
CA LYS A 185 20.25 3.90 24.59
C LYS A 185 20.58 4.12 23.12
N LEU A 186 19.63 4.55 22.27
CA LEU A 186 19.92 4.78 20.85
C LEU A 186 20.85 5.97 20.61
N LYS A 187 20.94 6.90 21.57
CA LYS A 187 21.89 8.03 21.51
C LYS A 187 23.36 7.56 21.51
N ASP A 188 23.60 6.35 22.01
CA ASP A 188 24.94 5.77 22.17
C ASP A 188 25.28 4.83 20.99
N LEU A 189 24.39 4.71 19.99
CA LEU A 189 24.58 3.81 18.85
C LEU A 189 25.48 4.47 17.79
N VAL A 190 26.72 3.98 17.66
CA VAL A 190 27.61 4.32 16.55
C VAL A 190 27.42 3.28 15.44
N LEU A 191 26.90 3.71 14.30
CA LEU A 191 26.80 2.87 13.10
C LEU A 191 28.17 2.93 12.39
N SER A 192 28.97 1.88 12.59
CA SER A 192 30.22 1.62 11.84
C SER A 192 29.94 1.08 10.45
#